data_AF-A0A357F0W8-F1
#
_entry.id   AF-A0A357F0W8-F1
#
_cell.length_a   1.000
_cell.length_b   1.000
_cell.length_c   1.000
_cell.angle_alpha   90.00
_cell.angle_beta   90.00
_cell.angle_gamma   90.00
#
_symmetry.space_group_name_H-M   'P 1'
#
loop_
_entity.id
_entity.type
_entity.pdbx_description
1 polymer ?
#
loop_
_entity_poly.entity_id
_entity_poly.type
_entity_poly.pdbx_seq_one_letter_code
_entity_poly.pdbx_strand_id
1 'polypeptide(L)'
;LFRGVAIFVDVVVVIFFALFGYYSGRLFFGAFLAGTIIYALDGLLLFALGDILAAGFHIFALIFIIRGLVACRSLNVAAAKLNRE
;
A
#
# COMPACT_ATOMS: atom_id res chain seq x y z
N LEU A 1 10.00 -11.03 26.67
CA LEU A 1 10.86 -10.70 25.51
C LEU A 1 10.10 -10.75 24.19
N PHE A 2 9.59 -11.92 23.77
CA PHE A 2 8.90 -12.10 22.48
C PHE A 2 7.72 -11.14 22.21
N ARG A 3 6.87 -10.87 23.21
CA ARG A 3 5.75 -9.94 23.06
C ARG A 3 6.18 -8.48 22.79
N GLY A 4 7.28 -8.04 23.40
CA GLY A 4 7.79 -6.68 23.21
C GLY A 4 8.37 -6.48 21.80
N VAL A 5 9.04 -7.51 21.27
CA VAL A 5 9.54 -7.49 19.89
C VAL A 5 8.40 -7.46 18.89
N ALA A 6 7.36 -8.27 19.10
CA ALA A 6 6.17 -8.27 18.23
C ALA A 6 5.50 -6.88 18.18
N ILE A 7 5.20 -6.29 19.35
CA ILE A 7 4.59 -4.96 19.44
C ILE A 7 5.45 -3.90 18.73
N PHE A 8 6.77 -3.95 18.93
CA PHE A 8 7.67 -3.00 18.27
C PHE A 8 7.62 -3.13 16.74
N VAL A 9 7.66 -4.36 16.22
CA VAL A 9 7.56 -4.63 14.79
C VAL A 9 6.21 -4.14 14.25
N ASP A 10 5.11 -4.42 14.94
CA ASP A 10 3.76 -3.99 14.55
C ASP A 10 3.66 -2.45 14.46
N VAL A 11 4.20 -1.73 15.45
CA VAL A 11 4.23 -0.26 15.44
C VAL A 11 5.02 0.26 14.25
N VAL A 12 6.19 -0.32 13.96
CA VAL A 12 7.02 0.06 12.81
C VAL A 12 6.25 -0.15 11.51
N VAL A 13 5.62 -1.31 11.33
CA VAL A 13 4.83 -1.65 10.14
C VAL A 13 3.65 -0.67 9.97
N VAL A 14 2.93 -0.34 11.04
CA VAL A 14 1.83 0.64 11.02
C VAL A 14 2.33 2.01 10.57
N ILE A 15 3.48 2.47 11.08
CA ILE A 15 4.07 3.75 10.67
C ILE A 15 4.42 3.73 9.17
N PHE A 16 5.01 2.66 8.66
CA PHE A 16 5.33 2.53 7.24
C PHE A 16 4.07 2.60 6.36
N PHE A 17 3.02 1.84 6.69
CA PHE A 17 1.77 1.89 5.94
C PHE A 17 1.09 3.27 6.02
N ALA A 18 1.14 3.92 7.18
CA ALA A 18 0.63 5.29 7.33
C ALA A 18 1.40 6.29 6.45
N LEU A 19 2.73 6.17 6.37
CA LEU A 19 3.56 7.00 5.48
C LEU A 19 3.23 6.75 4.01
N PHE A 20 3.13 5.48 3.59
CA PHE A 20 2.71 5.16 2.22
C PHE A 20 1.33 5.72 1.89
N GLY A 21 0.36 5.60 2.80
CA GLY A 21 -0.98 6.18 2.66
C GLY A 21 -0.98 7.70 2.58
N TYR A 22 -0.15 8.37 3.38
CA TYR A 22 -0.04 9.82 3.36
C TYR A 22 0.57 10.35 2.06
N TYR A 23 1.68 9.76 1.60
CA TYR A 23 2.34 10.19 0.36
C TYR A 23 1.56 9.79 -0.89
N SER A 24 0.85 8.66 -0.88
CA SER A 24 -0.02 8.25 -1.98
C SER A 24 -1.17 9.24 -2.21
N GLY A 25 -1.73 9.80 -1.13
CA GLY A 25 -2.73 10.89 -1.17
C GLY A 25 -2.21 12.20 -1.76
N ARG A 26 -0.88 12.39 -1.84
CA ARG A 26 -0.22 13.55 -2.46
C ARG A 26 0.22 13.29 -3.90
N LEU A 27 -0.39 12.30 -4.55
CA LEU A 27 -0.05 11.87 -5.91
C LEU A 27 1.41 11.44 -6.10
N PHE A 28 2.13 11.11 -5.02
CA PHE A 28 3.48 10.60 -5.13
C PHE A 28 3.44 9.13 -5.58
N PHE A 29 3.53 8.92 -6.89
CA PHE A 29 3.37 7.62 -7.53
C PHE A 29 4.32 6.55 -6.99
N GLY A 30 5.56 6.94 -6.64
CA GLY A 30 6.56 6.04 -6.07
C GLY A 30 6.11 5.40 -4.75
N ALA A 31 5.61 6.19 -3.79
CA ALA A 31 5.10 5.66 -2.52
C ALA A 31 3.85 4.80 -2.74
N PHE A 32 2.99 5.19 -3.67
CA PHE A 32 1.79 4.42 -4.00
C PHE A 32 2.17 3.04 -4.53
N LEU A 33 3.07 2.98 -5.52
CA LEU A 33 3.52 1.72 -6.12
C LEU A 33 4.24 0.83 -5.10
N ALA A 34 5.18 1.39 -4.33
CA ALA A 34 5.92 0.64 -3.30
C ALA A 34 4.97 0.07 -2.23
N GLY A 35 4.06 0.90 -1.71
CA GLY A 35 3.06 0.45 -0.73
C GLY A 35 2.13 -0.62 -1.28
N THR A 36 1.75 -0.54 -2.57
CA THR A 36 0.92 -1.55 -3.24
C THR A 36 1.63 -2.90 -3.33
N ILE A 37 2.92 -2.90 -3.69
CA ILE A 37 3.73 -4.13 -3.77
C ILE A 37 3.90 -4.74 -2.37
N ILE A 38 4.25 -3.93 -1.36
CA ILE A 38 4.42 -4.42 0.01
C ILE A 38 3.11 -5.00 0.56
N TYR A 39 1.98 -4.31 0.35
CA TYR A 39 0.67 -4.79 0.78
C TYR A 39 0.28 -6.12 0.10
N ALA A 40 0.59 -6.28 -1.19
CA ALA A 40 0.35 -7.52 -1.91
C ALA A 40 1.20 -8.68 -1.37
N LEU A 41 2.47 -8.42 -1.04
CA LEU A 41 3.36 -9.41 -0.44
C LEU A 41 2.87 -9.83 0.96
N ASP A 42 2.37 -8.89 1.76
CA ASP A 42 1.81 -9.19 3.08
C ASP A 42 0.57 -10.11 2.99
N GLY A 43 -0.34 -9.81 2.07
CA GLY A 43 -1.48 -10.69 1.78
C GLY A 43 -1.05 -12.10 1.31
N LEU A 44 0.03 -12.20 0.53
CA LEU A 44 0.59 -13.48 0.09
C LEU A 44 1.21 -14.28 1.25
N LEU A 45 1.83 -13.60 2.22
CA LEU A 45 2.34 -14.23 3.44
C LEU A 45 1.18 -14.81 4.26
N LEU A 46 0.10 -14.05 4.46
CA LEU A 46 -1.08 -14.53 5.18
C LEU A 46 -1.72 -15.75 4.50
N PHE A 47 -1.79 -15.74 3.17
CA PHE A 47 -2.25 -16.88 2.40
C PHE A 47 -1.34 -18.11 2.61
N ALA A 48 -0.01 -17.92 2.55
CA ALA A 48 0.96 -18.99 2.77
C ALA A 48 0.91 -19.57 4.21
N LEU A 49 0.50 -18.77 5.19
CA LEU A 49 0.28 -19.19 6.58
C LEU A 49 -1.10 -19.81 6.83
N GLY A 50 -1.96 -19.89 5.80
CA GLY A 50 -3.27 -20.53 5.88
C GLY A 50 -4.40 -19.65 6.39
N ASP A 51 -4.17 -18.35 6.61
CA ASP A 51 -5.22 -17.40 7.01
C ASP A 51 -5.96 -16.89 5.76
N ILE A 52 -6.90 -17.71 5.28
CA ILE A 52 -7.66 -17.45 4.06
C ILE A 52 -8.53 -16.19 4.19
N LEU A 53 -9.10 -15.93 5.38
CA LEU A 53 -9.96 -14.77 5.58
C LEU A 53 -9.15 -13.48 5.52
N ALA A 54 -8.01 -13.43 6.22
CA ALA A 54 -7.14 -12.26 6.18
C ALA A 54 -6.55 -12.04 4.78
N ALA A 55 -6.13 -13.11 4.08
CA ALA A 55 -5.67 -13.04 2.69
C ALA A 55 -6.77 -12.54 1.74
N GLY A 56 -8.01 -13.01 1.90
CA GLY A 56 -9.17 -12.55 1.12
C GLY A 56 -9.46 -11.06 1.31
N PHE A 57 -9.36 -10.57 2.55
CA PHE A 57 -9.45 -9.13 2.84
C PHE A 57 -8.32 -8.34 2.18
N HIS A 58 -7.08 -8.87 2.17
CA HIS A 58 -5.96 -8.25 1.48
C HIS A 58 -6.21 -8.14 -0.03
N ILE A 59 -6.72 -9.20 -0.67
CA ILE A 59 -7.08 -9.16 -2.09
C ILE A 59 -8.13 -8.09 -2.35
N PHE A 60 -9.19 -8.04 -1.53
CA PHE A 60 -10.25 -7.04 -1.65
C PHE A 60 -9.68 -5.62 -1.57
N ALA A 61 -8.89 -5.31 -0.53
CA ALA A 61 -8.25 -4.02 -0.38
C ALA A 61 -7.29 -3.70 -1.53
N LEU A 62 -6.52 -4.68 -2.01
CA LEU A 62 -5.57 -4.52 -3.11
C LEU A 62 -6.25 -4.06 -4.40
N ILE A 63 -7.49 -4.52 -4.67
CA ILE A 63 -8.28 -4.04 -5.82
C ILE A 63 -8.49 -2.52 -5.75
N PHE A 64 -8.85 -1.98 -4.58
CA PHE A 64 -9.05 -0.53 -4.41
C PHE A 64 -7.73 0.24 -4.45
N ILE A 65 -6.68 -0.30 -3.85
CA ILE A 65 -5.34 0.29 -3.89
C ILE A 65 -4.85 0.40 -5.35
N ILE A 66 -5.01 -0.65 -6.16
CA ILE A 66 -4.64 -0.63 -7.58
C ILE A 66 -5.46 0.41 -8.36
N ARG A 67 -6.78 0.52 -8.09
CA ARG A 67 -7.60 1.58 -8.70
C ARG A 67 -7.07 2.98 -8.35
N GLY A 68 -6.69 3.20 -7.10
CA GLY A 68 -6.07 4.44 -6.65
C GLY A 68 -4.72 4.71 -7.33
N LEU A 69 -3.88 3.68 -7.51
CA LEU A 69 -2.60 3.78 -8.21
C LEU A 69 -2.77 4.17 -9.68
N VAL A 70 -3.75 3.56 -10.37
CA VAL A 70 -4.09 3.90 -11.76
C VAL A 70 -4.58 5.35 -11.84
N ALA A 71 -5.46 5.78 -10.92
CA ALA A 71 -5.92 7.17 -10.86
C ALA A 71 -4.77 8.15 -10.61
N CYS A 72 -3.86 7.83 -9.68
CA CYS A 72 -2.67 8.62 -9.38
C CYS A 72 -1.79 8.81 -10.62
N ARG A 73 -1.57 7.74 -11.41
CA ARG A 73 -0.83 7.83 -12.68
C ARG A 73 -1.52 8.77 -13.67
N SER A 74 -2.83 8.60 -13.88
CA SER A 74 -3.60 9.42 -14.81
C SER A 74 -3.58 10.90 -14.45
N LEU A 75 -3.74 11.23 -13.16
CA LEU A 75 -3.69 12.61 -12.66
C LEU A 75 -2.31 13.25 -12.83
N ASN A 76 -1.23 12.51 -12.55
CA ASN A 76 0.13 13.00 -12.76
C ASN A 76 0.41 13.28 -14.24
N VAL A 77 -0.04 12.40 -15.15
CA VAL A 77 0.10 12.60 -16.60
C VAL A 77 -0.68 13.84 -17.05
N ALA A 78 -1.92 14.02 -16.57
CA ALA A 78 -2.72 15.20 -16.89
C ALA A 78 -2.07 16.50 -16.37
N ALA A 79 -1.58 16.52 -15.13
CA ALA A 79 -0.87 17.66 -14.55
C ALA A 79 0.39 18.02 -15.35
N ALA A 80 1.18 17.02 -15.76
CA ALA A 80 2.35 17.24 -16.60
C ALA A 80 2.01 17.78 -18.00
N LYS A 81 0.83 17.46 -18.54
CA LYS A 81 0.36 18.02 -19.82
C LYS A 81 -0.02 19.49 -19.66
N LEU A 82 -0.80 19.84 -18.64
CA LEU A 82 -1.21 21.22 -18.35
C LEU A 82 -0.03 22.16 -18.12
N ASN A 83 1.03 21.70 -17.46
CA ASN A 83 2.23 22.51 -17.22
C ASN A 83 3.12 22.72 -18.46
N ARG A 84 2.81 22.09 -19.60
CA ARG A 84 3.55 22.22 -20.86
C ARG A 84 2.85 23.11 -21.89
N GLU A 85 1.60 23.50 -21.64
CA GLU A 85 0.81 24.44 -22.45
C GLU A 85 0.93 25.85 -21.85
#